data_AF-A0A4R4T9C7-F1
#
_entry.id   AF-A0A4R4T9C7-F1
#
_cell.length_a   1.000
_cell.length_b   1.000
_cell.length_c   1.000
_cell.angle_alpha   90.00
_cell.angle_beta   90.00
_cell.angle_gamma   90.00
#
_symmetry.space_group_name_H-M   'P 1'
#
loop_
_entity.id
_entity.type
_entity.pdbx_description
1 polymer ?
#
loop_
_entity_poly.entity_id
_entity_poly.type
_entity_poly.pdbx_seq_one_letter_code
_entity_poly.pdbx_strand_id
1 'polypeptide(L)'
;MASTSARTGHSTNCAKARTPPCECACGGAEHGWQGALAVASAPSDAELRDLTIKADEAWYEGKRGAEISSTRSRKPWPQTKEGQSAAIGSFVPEVVRWLRRIRDMYGATEQLGERFCISRRKNKNEPRRSPTPEEDRQFVKDHVIPRLRNEFGGPCIDAFQVKARKTHFWCELLAQSADALREYNEQYDRAQQAVVSALTSMAEKRPNGWTALLQNADVIERAVELVFEYLPPLATGGLLTRDVSSLLWPVRVLALLMCREPRRHPAVLEYCVKPITEHGPAEVREQVKDRLREAFPLYWPPPSTAGGT
;
A
#
# COMPACT_ATOMS: atom_id res chain seq x y z
N MET A 1 -35.25 -14.74 -20.10
CA MET A 1 -34.70 -15.54 -18.98
C MET A 1 -34.24 -14.58 -17.91
N ALA A 2 -34.84 -14.64 -16.72
CA ALA A 2 -34.53 -13.73 -15.62
C ALA A 2 -33.09 -13.94 -15.16
N SER A 3 -32.26 -12.91 -15.33
CA SER A 3 -30.90 -12.87 -14.78
C SER A 3 -31.02 -12.80 -13.26
N THR A 4 -30.84 -13.94 -12.60
CA THR A 4 -30.67 -14.01 -11.15
C THR A 4 -29.44 -13.21 -10.77
N SER A 5 -29.67 -11.97 -10.31
CA SER A 5 -28.67 -11.13 -9.66
C SER A 5 -28.14 -11.87 -8.43
N ALA A 6 -27.04 -12.60 -8.61
CA ALA A 6 -26.29 -13.19 -7.51
C ALA A 6 -25.97 -12.06 -6.53
N ARG A 7 -26.30 -12.23 -5.24
CA ARG A 7 -26.11 -11.20 -4.21
C ARG A 7 -24.67 -10.67 -4.25
N THR A 8 -24.50 -9.50 -4.86
CA THR A 8 -23.27 -8.71 -4.94
C THR A 8 -22.99 -7.94 -3.65
N GLY A 9 -23.70 -8.26 -2.57
CA GLY A 9 -23.68 -7.49 -1.34
C GLY A 9 -22.33 -7.57 -0.63
N HIS A 10 -21.52 -6.53 -0.78
CA HIS A 10 -20.46 -6.21 0.17
C HIS A 10 -21.13 -5.87 1.50
N SER A 11 -20.93 -6.71 2.53
CA SER A 11 -21.42 -6.38 3.87
C SER A 11 -20.53 -5.27 4.45
N THR A 12 -21.12 -4.38 5.24
CA THR A 12 -20.38 -3.39 6.05
C THR A 12 -19.29 -4.03 6.90
N ASN A 13 -19.44 -5.32 7.21
CA ASN A 13 -18.45 -6.13 7.92
C ASN A 13 -17.17 -6.32 7.12
N CYS A 14 -17.19 -6.41 5.79
CA CYS A 14 -15.97 -6.56 4.98
C CYS A 14 -15.16 -5.26 4.91
N ALA A 15 -15.85 -4.13 4.72
CA ALA A 15 -15.24 -2.79 4.74
C ALA A 15 -14.49 -2.50 6.05
N LYS A 16 -15.01 -3.02 7.17
CA LYS A 16 -14.47 -2.84 8.52
C LYS A 16 -13.74 -4.07 9.07
N ALA A 17 -13.56 -5.12 8.27
CA ALA A 17 -13.01 -6.38 8.74
C ALA A 17 -11.56 -6.20 9.17
N ARG A 18 -11.22 -6.78 10.33
CA ARG A 18 -9.87 -6.77 10.90
C ARG A 18 -9.31 -8.17 11.13
N THR A 19 -10.13 -9.20 10.96
CA THR A 19 -9.77 -10.58 11.28
C THR A 19 -10.31 -11.57 10.23
N PRO A 20 -9.61 -12.70 10.03
CA PRO A 20 -10.16 -13.89 9.39
C PRO A 20 -11.39 -14.50 10.10
N PRO A 21 -12.41 -15.06 9.41
CA PRO A 21 -12.62 -15.10 7.96
C PRO A 21 -13.59 -14.05 7.38
N CYS A 22 -13.15 -13.39 6.31
CA CYS A 22 -14.02 -12.68 5.38
C CYS A 22 -14.45 -13.63 4.25
N GLU A 23 -15.75 -13.70 3.95
CA GLU A 23 -16.33 -14.52 2.88
C GLU A 23 -16.92 -13.67 1.73
N CYS A 24 -16.46 -12.41 1.57
CA CYS A 24 -17.00 -11.50 0.54
C CYS A 24 -16.82 -12.07 -0.88
N ALA A 25 -17.73 -11.66 -1.77
CA ALA A 25 -17.62 -11.85 -3.23
C ALA A 25 -16.50 -11.00 -3.87
N CYS A 26 -15.97 -10.02 -3.12
CA CYS A 26 -14.86 -9.16 -3.53
C CYS A 26 -13.50 -9.87 -3.56
N GLY A 27 -13.43 -11.12 -3.10
CA GLY A 27 -12.19 -11.90 -3.01
C GLY A 27 -11.07 -11.25 -2.17
N GLY A 28 -11.42 -10.30 -1.31
CA GLY A 28 -10.48 -9.52 -0.50
C GLY A 28 -10.12 -8.14 -1.06
N ALA A 29 -10.57 -7.78 -2.26
CA ALA A 29 -10.23 -6.50 -2.90
C ALA A 29 -10.75 -5.26 -2.13
N GLU A 30 -11.80 -5.43 -1.32
CA GLU A 30 -12.40 -4.36 -0.52
C GLU A 30 -12.19 -4.56 0.99
N HIS A 31 -11.30 -5.47 1.39
CA HIS A 31 -11.12 -5.82 2.79
C HIS A 31 -10.47 -4.68 3.57
N GLY A 32 -11.07 -4.24 4.67
CA GLY A 32 -10.44 -3.43 5.72
C GLY A 32 -10.10 -1.97 5.39
N TRP A 33 -9.69 -1.65 4.16
CA TRP A 33 -9.16 -0.34 3.80
C TRP A 33 -10.21 0.77 3.85
N GLN A 34 -11.45 0.50 3.45
CA GLN A 34 -12.55 1.47 3.55
C GLN A 34 -12.80 1.88 5.01
N GLY A 35 -12.75 0.93 5.93
CA GLY A 35 -12.90 1.18 7.36
C GLY A 35 -11.73 1.98 7.94
N ALA A 36 -10.50 1.70 7.52
CA ALA A 36 -9.33 2.47 7.89
C ALA A 36 -9.40 3.92 7.39
N LEU A 37 -9.82 4.13 6.14
CA LEU A 37 -10.03 5.46 5.58
C LEU A 37 -11.16 6.22 6.28
N ALA A 38 -12.25 5.54 6.64
CA ALA A 38 -13.33 6.17 7.41
C ALA A 38 -12.84 6.71 8.76
N VAL A 39 -11.97 5.97 9.47
CA VAL A 39 -11.35 6.44 10.71
C VAL A 39 -10.40 7.62 10.43
N ALA A 40 -9.63 7.58 9.33
CA ALA A 40 -8.72 8.67 8.95
C ALA A 40 -9.46 9.97 8.59
N SER A 41 -10.64 9.89 7.98
CA SER A 41 -11.46 11.03 7.58
C SER A 41 -12.44 11.53 8.65
N ALA A 42 -12.63 10.78 9.75
CA ALA A 42 -13.54 11.17 10.83
C ALA A 42 -13.23 12.58 11.37
N PRO A 43 -14.22 13.40 11.74
CA PRO A 43 -13.97 14.76 12.22
C PRO A 43 -13.24 14.77 13.58
N SER A 44 -13.46 13.75 14.42
CA SER A 44 -12.82 13.63 15.74
C SER A 44 -11.80 12.49 15.77
N ASP A 45 -10.86 12.57 16.71
CA ASP A 45 -9.84 11.55 16.96
C ASP A 45 -10.36 10.35 17.76
N ALA A 46 -11.64 10.33 18.17
CA ALA A 46 -12.18 9.33 19.07
C ALA A 46 -12.00 7.89 18.56
N GLU A 47 -12.32 7.64 17.28
CA GLU A 47 -12.18 6.31 16.67
C GLU A 47 -10.72 5.89 16.50
N LEU A 48 -9.82 6.83 16.17
CA LEU A 48 -8.39 6.55 16.07
C LEU A 48 -7.76 6.25 17.44
N ARG A 49 -8.20 6.96 18.50
CA ARG A 49 -7.79 6.68 19.88
C ARG A 49 -8.25 5.30 20.33
N ASP A 50 -9.53 4.98 20.11
CA ASP A 50 -10.07 3.64 20.42
C ASP A 50 -9.32 2.54 19.66
N LEU A 51 -9.04 2.74 18.37
CA LEU A 51 -8.24 1.82 17.56
C LEU A 51 -6.82 1.63 18.14
N THR A 52 -6.19 2.72 18.59
CA THR A 52 -4.85 2.68 19.18
C THR A 52 -4.85 1.95 20.52
N ILE A 53 -5.79 2.28 21.42
CA ILE A 53 -5.93 1.67 22.75
C ILE A 53 -6.12 0.16 22.61
N LYS A 54 -7.07 -0.29 21.77
CA LYS A 54 -7.33 -1.72 21.55
C LYS A 54 -6.12 -2.46 21.00
N ALA A 55 -5.34 -1.81 20.14
CA ALA A 55 -4.14 -2.42 19.58
C ALA A 55 -3.03 -2.56 20.65
N ASP A 56 -2.87 -1.54 21.50
CA ASP A 56 -1.95 -1.58 22.64
C ASP A 56 -2.37 -2.64 23.66
N GLU A 57 -3.65 -2.70 24.02
CA GLU A 57 -4.22 -3.73 24.92
C GLU A 57 -3.97 -5.13 24.40
N ALA A 58 -4.26 -5.40 23.12
CA ALA A 58 -4.04 -6.70 22.50
C ALA A 58 -2.56 -7.14 22.56
N TRP A 59 -1.62 -6.20 22.38
CA TRP A 59 -0.19 -6.49 22.54
C TRP A 59 0.17 -6.88 23.97
N TYR A 60 -0.25 -6.07 24.96
CA TYR A 60 0.10 -6.30 26.35
C TYR A 60 -0.59 -7.51 26.97
N GLU A 61 -1.84 -7.80 26.59
CA GLU A 61 -2.54 -9.02 26.99
C GLU A 61 -1.84 -10.27 26.47
N GLY A 62 -1.46 -10.27 25.19
CA GLY A 62 -0.69 -11.38 24.60
C GLY A 62 0.65 -11.58 25.29
N LYS A 63 1.36 -10.49 25.62
CA LYS A 63 2.64 -10.54 26.35
C LYS A 63 2.46 -11.12 27.76
N ARG A 64 1.51 -10.62 28.55
CA ARG A 64 1.21 -11.15 29.91
C ARG A 64 0.82 -12.62 29.86
N GLY A 65 -0.02 -13.01 28.91
CA GLY A 65 -0.41 -14.41 28.73
C GLY A 65 0.79 -15.32 28.43
N ALA A 66 1.71 -14.85 27.60
CA ALA A 66 2.95 -15.57 27.29
C ALA A 66 3.86 -15.75 28.52
N GLU A 67 4.04 -14.70 29.33
CA GLU A 67 4.82 -14.73 30.57
C GLU A 67 4.26 -15.75 31.59
N ILE A 68 2.93 -15.83 31.70
CA ILE A 68 2.26 -16.80 32.60
C ILE A 68 2.37 -18.23 32.07
N SER A 69 2.32 -18.41 30.75
CA SER A 69 2.26 -19.72 30.07
C SER A 69 3.62 -20.37 29.82
N SER A 70 4.69 -19.91 30.49
CA SER A 70 6.14 -20.08 30.20
C SER A 70 6.72 -21.48 29.95
N THR A 71 5.92 -22.53 29.78
CA THR A 71 6.38 -23.93 29.76
C THR A 71 6.10 -24.75 28.49
N ARG A 72 5.40 -24.25 27.45
CA ARG A 72 5.02 -25.14 26.31
C ARG A 72 5.10 -24.60 24.87
N SER A 73 5.41 -23.32 24.64
CA SER A 73 5.49 -22.81 23.26
C SER A 73 6.84 -23.09 22.60
N ARG A 74 6.83 -23.63 21.37
CA ARG A 74 8.04 -23.81 20.54
C ARG A 74 8.66 -22.50 20.06
N LYS A 75 7.90 -21.40 20.04
CA LYS A 75 8.40 -20.07 19.66
C LYS A 75 8.22 -19.10 20.82
N PRO A 76 9.22 -18.26 21.12
CA PRO A 76 9.07 -17.20 22.11
C PRO A 76 8.03 -16.19 21.63
N TRP A 77 7.24 -15.63 22.55
CA TRP A 77 6.52 -14.39 22.28
C TRP A 77 7.54 -13.27 22.01
N PRO A 78 7.33 -12.35 21.04
CA PRO A 78 6.15 -12.17 20.20
C PRO A 78 6.19 -12.88 18.83
N GLN A 79 7.08 -13.85 18.62
CA GLN A 79 7.21 -14.58 17.34
C GLN A 79 6.13 -15.67 17.13
N THR A 80 5.16 -15.74 18.04
CA THR A 80 3.96 -16.57 17.88
C THR A 80 3.01 -15.93 16.86
N LYS A 81 1.99 -16.68 16.45
CA LYS A 81 0.93 -16.16 15.56
C LYS A 81 0.27 -14.92 16.17
N GLU A 82 -0.08 -15.01 17.44
CA GLU A 82 -0.82 -13.99 18.17
C GLU A 82 0.05 -12.74 18.39
N GLY A 83 1.36 -12.90 18.62
CA GLY A 83 2.29 -11.78 18.79
C GLY A 83 2.54 -11.03 17.50
N GLN A 84 2.73 -11.76 16.41
CA GLN A 84 2.82 -11.17 15.08
C GLN A 84 1.54 -10.44 14.66
N SER A 85 0.36 -11.03 14.95
CA SER A 85 -0.93 -10.35 14.72
C SER A 85 -1.05 -9.07 15.55
N ALA A 86 -0.62 -9.09 16.83
CA ALA A 86 -0.68 -7.91 17.69
C ALA A 86 0.31 -6.81 17.28
N ALA A 87 1.52 -7.16 16.81
CA ALA A 87 2.48 -6.20 16.25
C ALA A 87 1.91 -5.49 15.03
N ILE A 88 1.38 -6.24 14.05
CA ILE A 88 0.72 -5.67 12.87
C ILE A 88 -0.52 -4.85 13.27
N GLY A 89 -1.30 -5.34 14.23
CA GLY A 89 -2.46 -4.62 14.77
C GLY A 89 -2.08 -3.29 15.41
N SER A 90 -0.91 -3.20 16.04
CA SER A 90 -0.34 -1.95 16.59
C SER A 90 0.14 -0.99 15.51
N PHE A 91 0.55 -1.52 14.36
CA PHE A 91 1.05 -0.73 13.22
C PHE A 91 -0.05 -0.07 12.40
N VAL A 92 -1.19 -0.75 12.18
CA VAL A 92 -2.32 -0.20 11.42
C VAL A 92 -2.80 1.19 11.93
N PRO A 93 -3.00 1.43 13.24
CA PRO A 93 -3.35 2.76 13.74
C PRO A 93 -2.33 3.85 13.39
N GLU A 94 -1.03 3.53 13.31
CA GLU A 94 0.02 4.48 12.92
C GLU A 94 -0.16 4.91 11.45
N VAL A 95 -0.48 3.96 10.57
CA VAL A 95 -0.78 4.24 9.16
C VAL A 95 -2.07 5.05 9.02
N VAL A 96 -3.11 4.75 9.79
CA VAL A 96 -4.36 5.54 9.79
C VAL A 96 -4.10 6.97 10.29
N ARG A 97 -3.25 7.15 11.32
CA ARG A 97 -2.82 8.46 11.80
C ARG A 97 -2.07 9.23 10.71
N TRP A 98 -1.19 8.56 9.98
CA TRP A 98 -0.48 9.17 8.86
C TRP A 98 -1.43 9.66 7.76
N LEU A 99 -2.37 8.82 7.33
CA LEU A 99 -3.40 9.19 6.34
C LEU A 99 -4.24 10.38 6.81
N ARG A 100 -4.56 10.44 8.11
CA ARG A 100 -5.29 11.58 8.70
C ARG A 100 -4.50 12.89 8.57
N ARG A 101 -3.19 12.85 8.81
CA ARG A 101 -2.30 14.02 8.78
C ARG A 101 -2.04 14.52 7.36
N ILE A 102 -1.79 13.62 6.42
CA ILE A 102 -1.42 13.96 5.04
C ILE A 102 -2.61 13.70 4.12
N ARG A 103 -3.39 14.76 3.87
CA ARG A 103 -4.66 14.65 3.11
C ARG A 103 -4.47 14.22 1.66
N ASP A 104 -3.38 14.60 1.02
CA ASP A 104 -3.07 14.14 -0.34
C ASP A 104 -2.83 12.63 -0.38
N MET A 105 -2.12 12.10 0.62
CA MET A 105 -1.90 10.65 0.76
C MET A 105 -3.23 9.92 0.98
N TYR A 106 -4.11 10.46 1.83
CA TYR A 106 -5.46 9.95 2.00
C TYR A 106 -6.24 9.94 0.67
N GLY A 107 -6.27 11.08 -0.04
CA GLY A 107 -7.01 11.23 -1.28
C GLY A 107 -6.52 10.28 -2.37
N ALA A 108 -5.20 10.16 -2.53
CA ALA A 108 -4.59 9.23 -3.49
C ALA A 108 -4.88 7.76 -3.12
N THR A 109 -4.79 7.40 -1.83
CA THR A 109 -5.11 6.04 -1.36
C THR A 109 -6.59 5.71 -1.56
N GLU A 110 -7.50 6.66 -1.29
CA GLU A 110 -8.94 6.48 -1.51
C GLU A 110 -9.25 6.32 -3.00
N GLN A 111 -8.71 7.19 -3.86
CA GLN A 111 -8.91 7.11 -5.30
C GLN A 111 -8.41 5.80 -5.90
N LEU A 112 -7.24 5.31 -5.43
CA LEU A 112 -6.71 4.02 -5.84
C LEU A 112 -7.59 2.86 -5.36
N GLY A 113 -7.98 2.88 -4.08
CA GLY A 113 -8.86 1.86 -3.50
C GLY A 113 -10.22 1.77 -4.19
N GLU A 114 -10.78 2.91 -4.58
CA GLU A 114 -12.09 2.98 -5.26
C GLU A 114 -12.09 2.15 -6.55
N ARG A 115 -10.96 2.09 -7.28
CA ARG A 115 -10.83 1.27 -8.50
C ARG A 115 -11.06 -0.23 -8.26
N PHE A 116 -10.96 -0.70 -7.02
CA PHE A 116 -11.21 -2.09 -6.63
C PHE A 116 -12.65 -2.36 -6.18
N CYS A 117 -13.50 -1.35 -6.08
CA CYS A 117 -14.89 -1.54 -5.67
C CYS A 117 -15.70 -2.34 -6.69
N ILE A 118 -16.41 -3.36 -6.22
CA ILE A 118 -17.27 -4.24 -7.03
C ILE A 118 -18.67 -3.65 -7.23
N SER A 119 -19.03 -2.67 -6.42
CA SER A 119 -20.33 -2.01 -6.44
C SER A 119 -20.18 -0.53 -6.14
N ARG A 120 -21.08 0.29 -6.69
CA ARG A 120 -21.08 1.72 -6.42
C ARG A 120 -21.36 2.01 -4.96
N ARG A 121 -20.57 2.94 -4.39
CA ARG A 121 -20.92 3.53 -3.11
C ARG A 121 -22.25 4.26 -3.24
N LYS A 122 -23.16 3.99 -2.32
CA LYS A 122 -24.38 4.80 -2.18
C LYS A 122 -23.99 6.11 -1.49
N ASN A 123 -24.02 7.21 -2.24
CA ASN A 123 -23.92 8.53 -1.63
C ASN A 123 -25.16 8.75 -0.77
N LYS A 124 -24.97 8.99 0.54
CA LYS A 124 -26.08 9.19 1.48
C LYS A 124 -26.86 10.48 1.19
N ASN A 125 -26.24 11.43 0.50
CA ASN A 125 -26.82 12.74 0.21
C ASN A 125 -27.47 12.81 -1.18
N GLU A 126 -27.39 11.75 -1.99
CA GLU A 126 -28.03 11.72 -3.30
C GLU A 126 -29.42 11.07 -3.24
N PRO A 127 -30.40 11.58 -4.00
CA PRO A 127 -31.69 10.93 -4.16
C PRO A 127 -31.48 9.49 -4.64
N ARG A 128 -32.19 8.53 -4.01
CA ARG A 128 -32.17 7.14 -4.45
C ARG A 128 -32.75 7.04 -5.86
N ARG A 129 -31.91 7.09 -6.88
CA ARG A 129 -32.25 6.75 -8.25
C ARG A 129 -31.44 5.56 -8.73
N SER A 130 -32.01 4.82 -9.66
CA SER A 130 -31.25 3.82 -10.40
C SER A 130 -30.18 4.53 -11.25
N PRO A 131 -28.99 3.93 -11.37
CA PRO A 131 -28.00 4.34 -12.36
C PRO A 131 -28.60 4.50 -13.76
N THR A 132 -28.09 5.47 -14.53
CA THR A 132 -28.30 5.46 -15.97
C THR A 132 -27.42 4.39 -16.63
N PRO A 133 -27.78 3.89 -17.82
CA PRO A 133 -26.94 2.95 -18.57
C PRO A 133 -25.52 3.49 -18.86
N GLU A 134 -25.38 4.81 -19.04
CA GLU A 134 -24.08 5.43 -19.29
C GLU A 134 -23.21 5.44 -18.04
N GLU A 135 -23.78 5.75 -16.88
CA GLU A 135 -23.08 5.63 -15.62
C GLU A 135 -22.64 4.18 -15.39
N ASP A 136 -23.47 3.19 -15.76
CA ASP A 136 -23.15 1.76 -15.58
C ASP A 136 -21.96 1.36 -16.44
N ARG A 137 -21.95 1.79 -17.71
CA ARG A 137 -20.81 1.61 -18.60
C ARG A 137 -19.54 2.26 -18.06
N GLN A 138 -19.64 3.49 -17.57
CA GLN A 138 -18.48 4.22 -17.04
C GLN A 138 -17.93 3.53 -15.77
N PHE A 139 -18.80 3.10 -14.85
CA PHE A 139 -18.40 2.35 -13.67
C PHE A 139 -17.65 1.06 -14.04
N VAL A 140 -18.18 0.29 -14.99
CA VAL A 140 -17.54 -0.94 -15.50
C VAL A 140 -16.19 -0.66 -16.14
N LYS A 141 -16.04 0.47 -16.84
CA LYS A 141 -14.76 0.87 -17.45
C LYS A 141 -13.71 1.26 -16.40
N ASP A 142 -14.15 1.91 -15.34
CA ASP A 142 -13.28 2.54 -14.35
C ASP A 142 -12.84 1.63 -13.20
N HIS A 143 -13.47 0.46 -13.04
CA HIS A 143 -13.25 -0.42 -11.90
C HIS A 143 -12.75 -1.80 -12.34
N VAL A 144 -11.69 -2.27 -11.69
CA VAL A 144 -10.93 -3.47 -12.07
C VAL A 144 -11.80 -4.71 -12.10
N ILE A 145 -12.52 -5.02 -11.02
CA ILE A 145 -13.32 -6.25 -10.92
C ILE A 145 -14.56 -6.21 -11.85
N PRO A 146 -15.37 -5.14 -11.88
CA PRO A 146 -16.42 -4.98 -12.87
C PRO A 146 -15.93 -5.14 -14.32
N ARG A 147 -14.79 -4.53 -14.66
CA ARG A 147 -14.19 -4.65 -15.99
C ARG A 147 -13.82 -6.09 -16.32
N LEU A 148 -13.14 -6.78 -15.41
CA LEU A 148 -12.78 -8.19 -15.58
C LEU A 148 -14.03 -9.08 -15.72
N ARG A 149 -15.11 -8.81 -14.98
CA ARG A 149 -16.38 -9.54 -15.12
C ARG A 149 -17.00 -9.35 -16.51
N ASN A 150 -16.91 -8.13 -17.05
CA ASN A 150 -17.41 -7.83 -18.38
C ASN A 150 -16.57 -8.51 -19.49
N GLU A 151 -15.26 -8.60 -19.30
CA GLU A 151 -14.34 -9.19 -20.30
C GLU A 151 -14.30 -10.72 -20.27
N PHE A 152 -14.32 -11.32 -19.07
CA PHE A 152 -14.10 -12.77 -18.89
C PHE A 152 -15.36 -13.53 -18.43
N GLY A 153 -16.46 -12.82 -18.19
CA GLY A 153 -17.73 -13.39 -17.72
C GLY A 153 -17.79 -13.58 -16.20
N GLY A 154 -19.01 -13.42 -15.65
CA GLY A 154 -19.30 -13.53 -14.21
C GLY A 154 -18.80 -14.82 -13.54
N PRO A 155 -19.16 -16.02 -14.05
CA PRO A 155 -18.77 -17.28 -13.42
C PRO A 155 -17.26 -17.50 -13.33
N CYS A 156 -16.51 -17.09 -14.37
CA CYS A 156 -15.05 -17.18 -14.38
C CYS A 156 -14.45 -16.29 -13.27
N ILE A 157 -14.90 -15.04 -13.19
CA ILE A 157 -14.41 -14.11 -12.16
C ILE A 157 -14.86 -14.52 -10.76
N ASP A 158 -16.07 -15.05 -10.58
CA ASP A 158 -16.50 -15.55 -9.27
C ASP A 158 -15.60 -16.70 -8.78
N ALA A 159 -15.26 -17.65 -9.67
CA ALA A 159 -14.31 -18.71 -9.36
C ALA A 159 -12.90 -18.18 -9.07
N PHE A 160 -12.45 -17.16 -9.81
CA PHE A 160 -11.19 -16.46 -9.54
C PHE A 160 -11.20 -15.80 -8.16
N GLN A 161 -12.25 -15.05 -7.79
CA GLN A 161 -12.32 -14.34 -6.50
C GLN A 161 -12.28 -15.29 -5.30
N VAL A 162 -12.85 -16.49 -5.43
CA VAL A 162 -12.74 -17.55 -4.40
C VAL A 162 -11.28 -17.97 -4.19
N LYS A 163 -10.49 -18.05 -5.26
CA LYS A 163 -9.05 -18.38 -5.18
C LYS A 163 -8.23 -17.17 -4.70
N ALA A 164 -8.46 -16.00 -5.28
CA ALA A 164 -7.80 -14.74 -4.95
C ALA A 164 -7.80 -14.46 -3.44
N ARG A 165 -8.94 -14.74 -2.79
CA ARG A 165 -9.12 -14.60 -1.34
C ARG A 165 -8.22 -15.52 -0.52
N LYS A 166 -7.98 -16.75 -0.98
CA LYS A 166 -7.15 -17.74 -0.28
C LYS A 166 -5.66 -17.46 -0.47
N THR A 167 -5.30 -16.86 -1.59
CA THR A 167 -3.91 -16.64 -2.01
C THR A 167 -3.46 -15.19 -1.85
N HIS A 168 -4.27 -14.33 -1.21
CA HIS A 168 -3.93 -12.91 -1.03
C HIS A 168 -3.68 -12.15 -2.34
N PHE A 169 -4.30 -12.57 -3.45
CA PHE A 169 -3.95 -12.09 -4.79
C PHE A 169 -3.95 -10.56 -4.91
N TRP A 170 -4.96 -9.86 -4.39
CA TRP A 170 -5.06 -8.41 -4.55
C TRP A 170 -4.00 -7.63 -3.77
N CYS A 171 -3.71 -8.03 -2.52
CA CYS A 171 -2.63 -7.40 -1.75
C CYS A 171 -1.24 -7.84 -2.24
N GLU A 172 -1.11 -9.04 -2.82
CA GLU A 172 0.11 -9.48 -3.51
C GLU A 172 0.36 -8.61 -4.76
N LEU A 173 -0.65 -8.44 -5.61
CA LEU A 173 -0.57 -7.59 -6.80
C LEU A 173 -0.13 -6.18 -6.45
N LEU A 174 -0.73 -5.56 -5.43
CA LEU A 174 -0.36 -4.22 -4.99
C LEU A 174 1.04 -4.17 -4.37
N ALA A 175 1.43 -5.16 -3.56
CA ALA A 175 2.78 -5.20 -2.97
C ALA A 175 3.86 -5.35 -4.05
N GLN A 176 3.66 -6.23 -5.03
CA GLN A 176 4.55 -6.38 -6.19
C GLN A 176 4.57 -5.13 -7.06
N SER A 177 3.41 -4.47 -7.23
CA SER A 177 3.35 -3.18 -7.94
C SER A 177 4.15 -2.10 -7.21
N ALA A 178 4.10 -2.05 -5.87
CA ALA A 178 4.92 -1.13 -5.09
C ALA A 178 6.42 -1.40 -5.26
N ASP A 179 6.84 -2.66 -5.34
CA ASP A 179 8.24 -2.99 -5.58
C ASP A 179 8.70 -2.60 -7.00
N ALA A 180 7.88 -2.91 -8.01
CA ALA A 180 8.14 -2.50 -9.39
C ALA A 180 8.20 -0.96 -9.55
N LEU A 181 7.31 -0.22 -8.88
CA LEU A 181 7.34 1.25 -8.87
C LEU A 181 8.60 1.81 -8.19
N ARG A 182 9.06 1.16 -7.11
CA ARG A 182 10.33 1.51 -6.44
C ARG A 182 11.51 1.29 -7.39
N GLU A 183 11.60 0.11 -7.99
CA GLU A 183 12.69 -0.22 -8.92
C GLU A 183 12.69 0.72 -10.13
N TYR A 184 11.51 1.05 -10.66
CA TYR A 184 11.38 2.02 -11.74
C TYR A 184 11.95 3.39 -11.36
N ASN A 185 11.63 3.91 -10.17
CA ASN A 185 12.17 5.18 -9.69
C ASN A 185 13.70 5.13 -9.57
N GLU A 186 14.25 4.05 -9.01
CA GLU A 186 15.71 3.87 -8.90
C GLU A 186 16.39 3.79 -10.27
N GLN A 187 15.77 3.11 -11.24
CA GLN A 187 16.27 3.07 -12.62
C GLN A 187 16.23 4.44 -13.28
N TYR A 188 15.17 5.21 -13.05
CA TYR A 188 15.03 6.56 -13.57
C TYR A 188 16.09 7.51 -12.99
N ASP A 189 16.30 7.48 -11.67
CA ASP A 189 17.32 8.27 -10.98
C ASP A 189 18.73 7.90 -11.48
N ARG A 190 19.01 6.60 -11.65
CA ARG A 190 20.28 6.12 -12.22
C ARG A 190 20.49 6.61 -13.65
N ALA A 191 19.44 6.61 -14.48
CA ALA A 191 19.53 7.11 -15.85
C ALA A 191 19.84 8.61 -15.87
N GLN A 192 19.20 9.40 -15.00
CA GLN A 192 19.49 10.83 -14.86
C GLN A 192 20.95 11.06 -14.42
N GLN A 193 21.41 10.37 -13.38
CA GLN A 193 22.80 10.46 -12.89
C GLN A 193 23.82 10.03 -13.93
N ALA A 194 23.52 9.02 -14.73
CA ALA A 194 24.39 8.57 -15.82
C ALA A 194 24.54 9.64 -16.90
N VAL A 195 23.45 10.35 -17.25
CA VAL A 195 23.51 11.48 -18.21
C VAL A 195 24.29 12.65 -17.63
N VAL A 196 24.06 13.03 -16.38
CA VAL A 196 24.85 14.08 -15.70
C VAL A 196 26.33 13.70 -15.71
N SER A 197 26.66 12.50 -15.24
CA SER A 197 28.05 12.01 -15.20
C SER A 197 28.68 11.98 -16.58
N ALA A 198 27.94 11.54 -17.60
CA ALA A 198 28.41 11.60 -18.96
C ALA A 198 28.76 13.04 -19.34
N LEU A 199 27.84 14.00 -19.17
CA LEU A 199 27.99 15.41 -19.57
C LEU A 199 29.08 16.16 -18.79
N THR A 200 29.31 15.83 -17.52
CA THR A 200 30.32 16.48 -16.66
C THR A 200 31.67 15.79 -16.67
N SER A 201 31.76 14.54 -17.15
CA SER A 201 33.05 13.85 -17.28
C SER A 201 33.96 14.49 -18.34
N MET A 202 35.26 14.53 -18.02
CA MET A 202 36.34 14.94 -18.92
C MET A 202 36.64 13.82 -19.93
N ALA A 203 35.70 13.55 -20.85
CA ALA A 203 35.91 12.62 -21.94
C ALA A 203 36.66 13.28 -23.12
N GLU A 204 37.57 12.54 -23.77
CA GLU A 204 38.51 13.05 -24.78
C GLU A 204 37.87 13.60 -26.08
N LYS A 205 36.59 13.30 -26.35
CA LYS A 205 35.88 13.73 -27.58
C LYS A 205 34.73 14.68 -27.27
N ARG A 206 35.05 15.87 -26.76
CA ARG A 206 34.08 16.94 -26.57
C ARG A 206 34.21 18.02 -27.64
N PRO A 207 33.11 18.65 -28.07
CA PRO A 207 33.17 19.81 -28.96
C PRO A 207 33.99 20.95 -28.34
N ASN A 208 34.58 21.80 -29.19
CA ASN A 208 35.29 23.00 -28.76
C ASN A 208 34.40 23.86 -27.86
N GLY A 209 34.94 24.32 -26.73
CA GLY A 209 34.23 25.15 -25.75
C GLY A 209 33.50 24.39 -24.63
N TRP A 210 33.42 23.05 -24.68
CA TRP A 210 32.74 22.26 -23.65
C TRP A 210 33.34 22.43 -22.24
N THR A 211 34.66 22.57 -22.14
CA THR A 211 35.35 22.76 -20.85
C THR A 211 34.89 24.02 -20.12
N ALA A 212 34.49 25.07 -20.83
CA ALA A 212 33.92 26.27 -20.22
C ALA A 212 32.54 26.00 -19.59
N LEU A 213 31.76 25.08 -20.16
CA LEU A 213 30.46 24.68 -19.60
C LEU A 213 30.59 23.89 -18.30
N LEU A 214 31.70 23.14 -18.12
CA LEU A 214 31.96 22.39 -16.88
C LEU A 214 32.07 23.29 -15.64
N GLN A 215 32.35 24.58 -15.81
CA GLN A 215 32.32 25.57 -14.72
C GLN A 215 30.90 25.81 -14.18
N ASN A 216 29.85 25.39 -14.91
CA ASN A 216 28.44 25.53 -14.57
C ASN A 216 27.79 24.14 -14.40
N ALA A 217 28.44 23.25 -13.63
CA ALA A 217 27.99 21.86 -13.47
C ALA A 217 26.57 21.76 -12.85
N ASP A 218 26.22 22.69 -11.97
CA ASP A 218 24.87 22.86 -11.40
C ASP A 218 23.82 23.15 -12.47
N VAL A 219 24.15 23.98 -13.46
CA VAL A 219 23.26 24.27 -14.60
C VAL A 219 23.09 23.03 -15.48
N ILE A 220 24.15 22.23 -15.68
CA ILE A 220 24.08 20.97 -16.43
C ILE A 220 23.17 19.98 -15.71
N GLU A 221 23.36 19.79 -14.40
CA GLU A 221 22.52 18.93 -13.57
C GLU A 221 21.04 19.35 -13.66
N ARG A 222 20.76 20.64 -13.48
CA ARG A 222 19.39 21.16 -13.57
C ARG A 222 18.79 21.03 -14.98
N ALA A 223 19.59 21.21 -16.02
CA ALA A 223 19.13 21.01 -17.40
C ALA A 223 18.74 19.55 -17.66
N VAL A 224 19.53 18.58 -17.16
CA VAL A 224 19.20 17.15 -17.26
C VAL A 224 17.92 16.84 -16.50
N GLU A 225 17.77 17.34 -15.26
CA GLU A 225 16.52 17.21 -14.49
C GLU A 225 15.31 17.70 -15.27
N LEU A 226 15.37 18.90 -15.84
CA LEU A 226 14.26 19.49 -16.60
C LEU A 226 13.95 18.66 -17.86
N VAL A 227 14.97 18.17 -18.57
CA VAL A 227 14.78 17.30 -19.74
C VAL A 227 14.07 16.01 -19.33
N PHE A 228 14.50 15.39 -18.23
CA PHE A 228 13.87 14.19 -17.69
C PHE A 228 12.45 14.47 -17.16
N GLU A 229 12.16 15.67 -16.66
CA GLU A 229 10.82 16.09 -16.26
C GLU A 229 9.85 16.22 -17.46
N TYR A 230 10.33 16.72 -18.61
CA TYR A 230 9.48 17.02 -19.76
C TYR A 230 9.44 15.95 -20.86
N LEU A 231 10.47 15.12 -21.01
CA LEU A 231 10.51 14.10 -22.07
C LEU A 231 9.50 12.95 -21.89
N PRO A 232 9.34 12.34 -20.69
CA PRO A 232 8.42 11.22 -20.52
C PRO A 232 6.97 11.57 -20.87
N PRO A 233 6.39 12.73 -20.45
CA PRO A 233 5.03 13.12 -20.85
C PRO A 233 4.79 13.10 -22.37
N LEU A 234 5.79 13.49 -23.17
CA LEU A 234 5.68 13.48 -24.63
C LEU A 234 5.59 12.05 -25.19
N ALA A 235 6.25 11.09 -24.54
CA ALA A 235 6.26 9.69 -24.94
C ALA A 235 5.09 8.88 -24.35
N THR A 236 4.56 9.29 -23.19
CA THR A 236 3.53 8.55 -22.43
C THR A 236 2.11 9.11 -22.60
N GLY A 237 1.93 10.14 -23.43
CA GLY A 237 0.63 10.77 -23.62
C GLY A 237 0.18 11.65 -22.44
N GLY A 238 1.14 12.29 -21.77
CA GLY A 238 0.90 13.27 -20.70
C GLY A 238 1.09 12.73 -19.27
N LEU A 239 1.57 11.49 -19.09
CA LEU A 239 1.86 10.96 -17.76
C LEU A 239 3.25 11.45 -17.30
N LEU A 240 3.32 12.27 -16.25
CA LEU A 240 4.62 12.66 -15.68
C LEU A 240 5.23 11.47 -14.93
N THR A 241 6.54 11.30 -15.00
CA THR A 241 7.25 10.28 -14.18
C THR A 241 7.10 10.53 -12.69
N ARG A 242 7.05 11.80 -12.27
CA ARG A 242 6.69 12.20 -10.90
C ARG A 242 5.30 11.70 -10.48
N ASP A 243 4.36 11.57 -11.41
CA ASP A 243 3.01 11.06 -11.10
C ASP A 243 3.08 9.57 -10.74
N VAL A 244 3.96 8.80 -11.37
CA VAL A 244 4.16 7.38 -11.08
C VAL A 244 4.79 7.19 -9.71
N SER A 245 5.81 7.98 -9.36
CA SER A 245 6.44 7.94 -8.03
C SER A 245 5.47 8.33 -6.92
N SER A 246 4.53 9.24 -7.19
CA SER A 246 3.52 9.67 -6.22
C SER A 246 2.57 8.53 -5.80
N LEU A 247 2.40 7.50 -6.64
CA LEU A 247 1.56 6.34 -6.36
C LEU A 247 2.21 5.31 -5.44
N LEU A 248 3.54 5.36 -5.25
CA LEU A 248 4.27 4.34 -4.50
C LEU A 248 3.72 4.17 -3.08
N TRP A 249 3.56 5.27 -2.35
CA TRP A 249 3.08 5.25 -0.97
C TRP A 249 1.59 4.87 -0.86
N PRO A 250 0.66 5.45 -1.65
CA PRO A 250 -0.72 5.00 -1.70
C PRO A 250 -0.87 3.50 -1.97
N VAL A 251 -0.10 2.95 -2.91
CA VAL A 251 -0.11 1.51 -3.24
C VAL A 251 0.33 0.67 -2.05
N ARG A 252 1.43 1.04 -1.37
CA ARG A 252 1.92 0.34 -0.17
C ARG A 252 0.88 0.34 0.96
N VAL A 253 0.30 1.50 1.23
CA VAL A 253 -0.72 1.66 2.27
C VAL A 253 -1.95 0.83 1.93
N LEU A 254 -2.43 0.90 0.69
CA LEU A 254 -3.60 0.14 0.27
C LEU A 254 -3.34 -1.37 0.35
N ALA A 255 -2.18 -1.86 -0.09
CA ALA A 255 -1.80 -3.27 0.01
C ALA A 255 -1.85 -3.78 1.45
N LEU A 256 -1.29 -3.01 2.38
CA LEU A 256 -1.30 -3.32 3.81
C LEU A 256 -2.74 -3.37 4.36
N LEU A 257 -3.55 -2.34 4.09
CA LEU A 257 -4.90 -2.24 4.64
C LEU A 257 -5.86 -3.27 4.01
N MET A 258 -5.60 -3.70 2.77
CA MET A 258 -6.31 -4.78 2.09
C MET A 258 -5.87 -6.18 2.56
N CYS A 259 -4.66 -6.31 3.09
CA CYS A 259 -4.14 -7.60 3.48
C CYS A 259 -4.77 -8.08 4.80
N ARG A 260 -5.53 -9.16 4.71
CA ARG A 260 -6.22 -9.78 5.85
C ARG A 260 -5.30 -10.48 6.86
N GLU A 261 -4.13 -10.91 6.44
CA GLU A 261 -3.18 -11.63 7.28
C GLU A 261 -1.74 -11.23 6.91
N PRO A 262 -1.34 -9.96 7.16
CA PRO A 262 -0.04 -9.46 6.73
C PRO A 262 1.13 -10.27 7.29
N ARG A 263 0.98 -10.84 8.49
CA ARG A 263 2.03 -11.66 9.12
C ARG A 263 2.44 -12.90 8.31
N ARG A 264 1.57 -13.39 7.43
CA ARG A 264 1.83 -14.56 6.57
C ARG A 264 2.11 -14.16 5.12
N HIS A 265 2.30 -12.87 4.86
CA HIS A 265 2.38 -12.31 3.51
C HIS A 265 3.75 -11.63 3.30
N PRO A 266 4.76 -12.38 2.81
CA PRO A 266 6.12 -11.87 2.66
C PRO A 266 6.23 -10.59 1.84
N ALA A 267 5.55 -10.50 0.69
CA ALA A 267 5.59 -9.31 -0.16
C ALA A 267 5.02 -8.07 0.55
N VAL A 268 3.92 -8.19 1.31
CA VAL A 268 3.36 -7.07 2.08
C VAL A 268 4.30 -6.64 3.20
N LEU A 269 4.95 -7.59 3.89
CA LEU A 269 5.93 -7.26 4.92
C LEU A 269 7.15 -6.54 4.32
N GLU A 270 7.74 -7.08 3.26
CA GLU A 270 8.98 -6.57 2.66
C GLU A 270 8.75 -5.27 1.88
N TYR A 271 7.70 -5.19 1.06
CA TYR A 271 7.53 -4.08 0.12
C TYR A 271 6.59 -2.99 0.61
N CYS A 272 5.84 -3.23 1.69
CA CYS A 272 4.88 -2.27 2.24
C CYS A 272 5.18 -1.91 3.70
N VAL A 273 5.11 -2.88 4.63
CA VAL A 273 5.25 -2.60 6.07
C VAL A 273 6.64 -2.06 6.38
N LYS A 274 7.70 -2.73 5.92
CA LYS A 274 9.09 -2.32 6.16
C LYS A 274 9.41 -0.93 5.60
N PRO A 275 9.15 -0.61 4.32
CA PRO A 275 9.36 0.74 3.82
C PRO A 275 8.56 1.82 4.54
N ILE A 276 7.31 1.56 4.93
CA ILE A 276 6.52 2.53 5.71
C ILE A 276 7.15 2.75 7.10
N THR A 277 7.68 1.69 7.72
CA THR A 277 8.29 1.74 9.05
C THR A 277 9.64 2.44 9.05
N GLU A 278 10.47 2.20 8.03
CA GLU A 278 11.88 2.64 7.98
C GLU A 278 12.09 3.94 7.21
N HIS A 279 11.34 4.14 6.13
CA HIS A 279 11.58 5.21 5.16
C HIS A 279 10.35 6.09 4.92
N GLY A 280 9.20 5.69 5.48
CA GLY A 280 7.94 6.40 5.28
C GLY A 280 7.85 7.66 6.14
N PRO A 281 7.16 8.71 5.67
CA PRO A 281 6.87 9.90 6.47
C PRO A 281 5.72 9.67 7.47
N ALA A 282 5.43 8.40 7.78
CA ALA A 282 4.36 7.98 8.67
C ALA A 282 4.62 8.33 10.15
N GLU A 283 5.87 8.67 10.51
CA GLU A 283 6.29 8.95 11.89
C GLU A 283 5.77 7.89 12.88
N VAL A 284 5.97 6.62 12.54
CA VAL A 284 5.57 5.47 13.36
C VAL A 284 6.25 5.57 14.72
N ARG A 285 5.48 5.47 15.81
CA ARG A 285 6.03 5.47 17.19
C ARG A 285 7.12 4.41 17.34
N GLU A 286 8.25 4.75 17.96
CA GLU A 286 9.38 3.81 18.15
C GLU A 286 8.95 2.53 18.85
N GLN A 287 8.08 2.63 19.86
CA GLN A 287 7.53 1.45 20.52
C GLN A 287 6.85 0.48 19.55
N VAL A 288 6.12 0.98 18.54
CA VAL A 288 5.48 0.12 17.53
C VAL A 288 6.52 -0.47 16.58
N LYS A 289 7.57 0.28 16.24
CA LYS A 289 8.71 -0.26 15.47
C LYS A 289 9.38 -1.41 16.22
N ASP A 290 9.60 -1.27 17.52
CA ASP A 290 10.19 -2.32 18.35
C ASP A 290 9.33 -3.58 18.38
N ARG A 291 7.99 -3.43 18.50
CA ARG A 291 7.06 -4.57 18.40
C ARG A 291 7.19 -5.32 17.08
N LEU A 292 7.34 -4.59 15.96
CA LEU A 292 7.55 -5.19 14.63
C LEU A 292 8.90 -5.92 14.55
N ARG A 293 9.99 -5.28 15.03
CA ARG A 293 11.33 -5.87 15.06
C ARG A 293 11.36 -7.18 15.87
N GLU A 294 10.78 -7.16 17.07
CA GLU A 294 10.70 -8.34 17.95
C GLU A 294 9.86 -9.47 17.33
N ALA A 295 8.74 -9.15 16.68
CA ALA A 295 7.81 -10.12 16.14
C ALA A 295 8.25 -10.72 14.78
N PHE A 296 9.06 -9.97 14.02
CA PHE A 296 9.49 -10.29 12.66
C PHE A 296 11.01 -10.13 12.47
N PRO A 297 11.85 -10.87 13.22
CA PRO A 297 13.31 -10.71 13.19
C PRO A 297 13.97 -11.02 11.84
N LEU A 298 13.29 -11.78 10.97
CA LEU A 298 13.78 -12.04 9.60
C LEU A 298 13.74 -10.78 8.71
N TYR A 299 12.77 -9.89 8.96
CA TYR A 299 12.55 -8.67 8.16
C TYR A 299 13.29 -7.48 8.77
N TRP A 300 13.50 -7.51 10.09
CA TRP A 300 14.31 -6.54 10.83
C TRP A 300 15.35 -7.27 11.68
N PRO A 301 16.45 -7.73 11.08
CA PRO A 301 17.52 -8.34 11.85
C PRO A 301 18.07 -7.33 12.87
N PRO A 302 18.44 -7.78 14.09
CA PRO A 302 19.15 -6.91 15.02
C PRO A 302 20.43 -6.39 14.37
N PRO A 303 20.90 -5.19 14.74
CA PRO A 303 22.18 -4.69 14.26
C PRO A 303 23.23 -5.75 14.55
N SER A 304 24.03 -6.14 13.54
CA SER A 304 25.13 -7.07 13.75
C SER A 304 26.01 -6.49 14.84
N THR A 305 26.10 -7.16 15.98
CA THR A 305 27.10 -6.86 17.00
C THR A 305 28.45 -7.13 16.36
N ALA A 306 29.03 -6.11 15.73
CA ALA A 306 30.41 -6.15 15.27
C ALA A 306 31.26 -6.57 16.48
N GLY A 307 32.04 -7.63 16.28
CA GLY A 307 32.67 -8.41 17.33
C GLY A 307 33.32 -7.53 18.39
N GLY A 308 32.95 -7.80 19.65
CA GLY A 308 33.83 -7.51 20.76
C GLY A 308 35.12 -8.31 20.54
N THR A 309 36.20 -7.57 20.34
CA THR A 309 37.59 -8.01 20.43
C THR A 309 37.86 -8.77 21.72
#